data_AF-A0A1N1LUI1-F1
#
_entry.id   AF-A0A1N1LUI1-F1
#
_cell.length_a   1.000
_cell.length_b   1.000
_cell.length_c   1.000
_cell.angle_alpha   90.00
_cell.angle_beta   90.00
_cell.angle_gamma   90.00
#
_symmetry.space_group_name_H-M   'P 1'
#
loop_
_entity.id
_entity.type
_entity.pdbx_description
1 polymer ?
#
loop_
_entity_poly.entity_id
_entity_poly.type
_entity_poly.pdbx_seq_one_letter_code
_entity_poly.pdbx_strand_id
1 'polypeptide(L)'
;MTVTSDAPAVSPEVPDEPSGSGASGSTSAPPGRGDKPVTHWTTAEILGALQSGDLSDWQAIVHALKRDPFGRTARQVEEVVSADELYGISTALQEVLIRARDDLAAAERREAANEINLLFEASGLREAEFASRIGVSGSELSAYLAGSTIPSVAMLVRMRRVARRFGRTRPRG
;
A
#
# COMPACT_ATOMS: atom_id res chain seq x y z
N MET A 1 38.22 87.30 -30.50
CA MET A 1 38.58 86.73 -29.19
C MET A 1 37.33 86.71 -28.33
N THR A 2 36.73 85.52 -28.14
CA THR A 2 35.72 85.06 -27.15
C THR A 2 35.04 83.83 -27.78
N VAL A 3 35.63 82.64 -27.61
CA VAL A 3 35.23 81.56 -26.68
C VAL A 3 33.88 80.91 -27.04
N THR A 4 34.00 79.64 -27.41
CA THR A 4 33.02 78.63 -27.83
C THR A 4 32.65 77.71 -26.67
N SER A 5 31.64 76.86 -26.91
CA SER A 5 31.23 75.62 -26.21
C SER A 5 30.32 75.83 -25.00
N ASP A 6 29.02 75.50 -25.06
CA ASP A 6 28.34 74.27 -25.49
C ASP A 6 28.80 73.03 -24.70
N ALA A 7 27.88 72.50 -23.90
CA ALA A 7 28.05 71.37 -23.01
C ALA A 7 27.11 70.25 -23.44
N PRO A 8 27.57 68.99 -23.34
CA PRO A 8 26.66 68.02 -22.73
C PRO A 8 27.33 67.00 -21.79
N ALA A 9 26.51 66.57 -20.83
CA ALA A 9 26.43 65.27 -20.16
C ALA A 9 27.73 64.52 -19.82
N VAL A 10 27.97 64.35 -18.51
CA VAL A 10 28.76 63.24 -17.96
C VAL A 10 28.07 62.74 -16.69
N SER A 11 27.37 61.61 -16.80
CA SER A 11 27.00 60.78 -15.65
C SER A 11 28.18 59.88 -15.28
N PRO A 12 28.46 59.65 -13.99
CA PRO A 12 29.59 58.82 -13.58
C PRO A 12 29.31 57.34 -13.82
N GLU A 13 30.33 56.69 -14.38
CA GLU A 13 30.50 55.26 -14.61
C GLU A 13 30.31 54.46 -13.31
N VAL A 14 29.36 53.52 -13.32
CA VAL A 14 29.14 52.53 -12.25
C VAL A 14 30.04 51.33 -12.55
N PRO A 15 30.86 50.84 -11.59
CA PRO A 15 31.65 49.64 -11.79
C PRO A 15 30.79 48.39 -12.04
N ASP A 16 31.19 47.62 -13.04
CA ASP A 16 30.69 46.31 -13.43
C ASP A 16 30.69 45.33 -12.23
N GLU A 17 29.51 45.04 -11.66
CA GLU A 17 29.32 43.84 -10.84
C GLU A 17 29.27 42.64 -11.79
N PRO A 18 30.13 41.62 -11.63
CA PRO A 18 29.91 40.36 -12.34
C PRO A 18 28.61 39.75 -11.83
N SER A 19 27.57 39.88 -12.65
CA SER A 19 26.35 39.10 -12.57
C SER A 19 26.72 37.61 -12.55
N GLY A 20 26.81 37.05 -11.35
CA GLY A 20 26.83 35.62 -11.08
C GLY A 20 25.47 35.01 -11.42
N SER A 21 25.16 34.96 -12.71
CA SER A 21 24.10 34.14 -13.28
C SER A 21 24.67 32.76 -13.54
N GLY A 22 24.06 31.74 -12.93
CA GLY A 22 24.43 30.34 -13.06
C GLY A 22 25.16 29.84 -11.80
N ALA A 23 24.60 29.00 -10.95
CA ALA A 23 23.52 28.07 -11.12
C ALA A 23 22.63 28.12 -9.89
N SER A 24 21.34 28.43 -10.07
CA SER A 24 20.35 27.70 -9.30
C SER A 24 20.67 26.24 -9.55
N GLY A 25 21.20 25.56 -8.54
CA GLY A 25 21.24 24.11 -8.51
C GLY A 25 19.80 23.64 -8.56
N SER A 26 19.24 23.57 -9.77
CA SER A 26 18.19 22.61 -10.07
C SER A 26 18.76 21.29 -9.58
N THR A 27 18.28 20.84 -8.43
CA THR A 27 18.46 19.46 -7.98
C THR A 27 18.00 18.63 -9.14
N SER A 28 18.96 18.19 -9.96
CA SER A 28 18.68 17.49 -11.19
C SER A 28 18.17 16.14 -10.74
N ALA A 29 16.84 16.06 -10.57
CA ALA A 29 16.16 14.81 -10.34
C ALA A 29 16.66 13.86 -11.44
N PRO A 30 17.13 12.64 -11.09
CA PRO A 30 17.62 11.70 -12.09
C PRO A 30 16.57 11.58 -13.21
N PRO A 31 16.94 11.76 -14.49
CA PRO A 31 15.99 11.65 -15.59
C PRO A 31 15.46 10.21 -15.63
N GLY A 32 14.26 9.98 -15.11
CA GLY A 32 13.62 8.66 -15.08
C GLY A 32 12.43 8.46 -14.14
N ARG A 33 12.21 9.29 -13.11
CA ARG A 33 11.14 9.04 -12.11
C ARG A 33 9.76 9.61 -12.43
N GLY A 34 9.68 10.81 -13.03
CA GLY A 34 8.47 11.64 -13.02
C GLY A 34 7.20 11.08 -13.70
N ASP A 35 7.32 10.01 -14.49
CA ASP A 35 6.18 9.47 -15.27
C ASP A 35 6.04 7.94 -15.16
N LYS A 36 7.02 7.26 -14.54
CA LYS A 36 7.04 5.80 -14.43
C LYS A 36 6.32 5.38 -13.15
N PRO A 37 5.30 4.50 -13.19
CA PRO A 37 4.61 4.07 -11.98
C PRO A 37 5.58 3.32 -11.06
N VAL A 38 5.43 3.54 -9.75
CA VAL A 38 6.30 2.97 -8.70
C VAL A 38 6.41 1.44 -8.75
N THR A 39 5.40 0.75 -9.26
CA THR A 39 5.39 -0.71 -9.46
C THR A 39 6.48 -1.19 -10.44
N HIS A 40 6.95 -0.30 -11.31
CA HIS A 40 8.02 -0.59 -12.25
C HIS A 40 9.40 -0.12 -11.77
N TRP A 41 9.49 0.56 -10.62
CA TRP A 41 10.76 1.03 -10.10
C TRP A 41 11.68 -0.15 -9.72
N THR A 42 12.98 0.06 -9.88
CA THR A 42 14.04 -0.82 -9.41
C THR A 42 14.30 -0.59 -7.92
N THR A 43 15.01 -1.52 -7.28
CA THR A 43 15.39 -1.35 -5.86
C THR A 43 16.24 -0.10 -5.65
N ALA A 44 17.16 0.22 -6.56
CA ALA A 44 17.96 1.44 -6.52
C ALA A 44 17.11 2.71 -6.70
N GLU A 45 16.10 2.67 -7.59
CA GLU A 45 15.16 3.77 -7.75
C GLU A 45 14.34 4.00 -6.46
N ILE A 46 13.92 2.92 -5.77
CA ILE A 46 13.24 3.00 -4.47
C ILE A 46 14.18 3.56 -3.41
N LEU A 47 15.40 3.04 -3.28
CA LEU A 47 16.41 3.53 -2.33
C LEU A 47 16.64 5.03 -2.50
N GLY A 48 16.89 5.49 -3.73
CA GLY A 48 17.10 6.91 -3.97
C GLY A 48 15.84 7.76 -3.77
N ALA A 49 14.64 7.19 -3.81
CA ALA A 49 13.41 7.91 -3.46
C ALA A 49 13.27 8.05 -1.94
N LEU A 50 13.72 7.05 -1.19
CA LEU A 50 13.74 7.12 0.27
C LEU A 50 14.84 8.05 0.80
N GLN A 51 15.98 8.14 0.11
CA GLN A 51 17.09 9.02 0.53
C GLN A 51 16.85 10.50 0.22
N SER A 52 16.25 10.82 -0.94
CA SER A 52 16.16 12.20 -1.44
C SER A 52 14.90 12.51 -2.23
N GLY A 53 13.91 11.61 -2.24
CA GLY A 53 12.64 11.81 -2.94
C GLY A 53 11.72 12.81 -2.23
N ASP A 54 10.75 13.31 -3.00
CA ASP A 54 9.73 14.23 -2.51
C ASP A 54 8.51 13.52 -1.92
N LEU A 55 7.58 14.26 -1.30
CA LEU A 55 6.38 13.70 -0.69
C LEU A 55 5.53 12.87 -1.67
N SER A 56 5.57 13.17 -2.97
CA SER A 56 4.81 12.44 -3.99
C SER A 56 5.40 11.04 -4.21
N ASP A 57 6.73 10.93 -4.25
CA ASP A 57 7.43 9.64 -4.31
C ASP A 57 7.06 8.76 -3.11
N TRP A 58 7.07 9.36 -1.91
CA TRP A 58 6.67 8.68 -0.68
C TRP A 58 5.21 8.20 -0.71
N GLN A 59 4.29 9.05 -1.14
CA GLN A 59 2.88 8.69 -1.27
C GLN A 59 2.67 7.56 -2.29
N ALA A 60 3.40 7.58 -3.41
CA ALA A 60 3.34 6.53 -4.41
C ALA A 60 3.81 5.18 -3.84
N ILE A 61 4.93 5.16 -3.13
CA ILE A 61 5.44 3.95 -2.44
C ILE A 61 4.38 3.46 -1.44
N VAL A 62 3.92 4.30 -0.52
CA VAL A 62 2.93 3.92 0.50
C VAL A 62 1.64 3.40 -0.14
N HIS A 63 1.16 4.01 -1.24
CA HIS A 63 -0.01 3.54 -1.96
C HIS A 63 0.23 2.13 -2.52
N ALA A 64 1.39 1.89 -3.16
CA ALA A 64 1.72 0.57 -3.68
C ALA A 64 1.80 -0.48 -2.57
N LEU A 65 2.37 -0.14 -1.40
CA LEU A 65 2.43 -1.04 -0.24
C LEU A 65 1.03 -1.39 0.29
N LYS A 66 0.14 -0.41 0.40
CA LYS A 66 -1.25 -0.63 0.84
C LYS A 66 -2.05 -1.47 -0.16
N ARG A 67 -1.75 -1.33 -1.45
CA ARG A 67 -2.42 -2.08 -2.52
C ARG A 67 -1.97 -3.54 -2.58
N ASP A 68 -0.68 -3.79 -2.41
CA ASP A 68 -0.09 -5.12 -2.49
C ASP A 68 1.05 -5.30 -1.46
N PRO A 69 0.71 -5.63 -0.20
CA PRO A 69 1.68 -5.71 0.90
C PRO A 69 2.62 -6.91 0.83
N PHE A 70 2.39 -7.83 -0.11
CA PHE A 70 3.27 -8.98 -0.40
C PHE A 70 3.91 -8.90 -1.78
N GLY A 71 3.61 -7.84 -2.54
CA GLY A 71 4.06 -7.62 -3.90
C GLY A 71 5.51 -7.23 -4.05
N ARG A 72 5.90 -6.99 -5.31
CA ARG A 72 7.28 -6.64 -5.69
C ARG A 72 7.80 -5.42 -4.95
N THR A 73 7.04 -4.33 -4.92
CA THR A 73 7.44 -3.08 -4.26
C THR A 73 7.63 -3.28 -2.75
N ALA A 74 6.78 -4.09 -2.10
CA ALA A 74 6.95 -4.43 -0.69
C ALA A 74 8.27 -5.16 -0.44
N ARG A 75 8.64 -6.13 -1.28
CA ARG A 75 9.93 -6.85 -1.17
C ARG A 75 11.14 -5.94 -1.38
N GLN A 76 11.06 -5.04 -2.35
CA GLN A 76 12.13 -4.07 -2.61
C GLN A 76 12.29 -3.09 -1.44
N VAL A 77 11.18 -2.65 -0.83
CA VAL A 77 11.23 -1.80 0.37
C VAL A 77 11.82 -2.57 1.56
N GLU A 78 11.43 -3.82 1.79
CA GLU A 78 12.02 -4.68 2.84
C GLU A 78 13.54 -4.84 2.67
N GLU A 79 14.01 -5.03 1.44
CA GLU A 79 15.43 -5.12 1.10
C GLU A 79 16.16 -3.81 1.43
N VAL A 80 15.62 -2.68 1.02
CA VAL A 80 16.21 -1.35 1.25
C VAL A 80 16.24 -0.99 2.73
N VAL A 81 15.16 -1.25 3.45
CA VAL A 81 15.02 -0.93 4.88
C VAL A 81 15.92 -1.82 5.75
N SER A 82 16.24 -3.03 5.28
CA SER A 82 17.18 -3.93 5.95
C SER A 82 18.64 -3.53 5.75
N ALA A 83 18.95 -2.67 4.77
CA ALA A 83 20.26 -2.06 4.64
C ALA A 83 20.38 -0.90 5.64
N ASP A 84 21.37 -0.98 6.53
CA ASP A 84 21.56 -0.22 7.78
C ASP A 84 21.78 1.32 7.61
N GLU A 85 21.45 1.88 6.44
CA GLU A 85 21.77 3.26 6.04
C GLU A 85 20.62 4.27 6.26
N LEU A 86 19.43 3.82 6.66
CA LEU A 86 18.20 4.65 6.69
C LEU A 86 17.48 4.67 8.05
N TYR A 87 18.21 4.90 9.13
CA TYR A 87 17.65 4.97 10.49
C TYR A 87 16.52 6.02 10.60
N GLY A 88 15.28 5.56 10.85
CA GLY A 88 14.08 6.37 11.10
C GLY A 88 12.99 6.24 10.01
N ILE A 89 13.39 6.35 8.75
CA ILE A 89 12.55 6.10 7.58
C ILE A 89 12.14 4.62 7.51
N SER A 90 13.10 3.75 7.84
CA SER A 90 12.92 2.31 7.89
C SER A 90 11.75 1.90 8.80
N THR A 91 11.68 2.49 10.00
CA THR A 91 10.63 2.18 10.97
C THR A 91 9.25 2.58 10.47
N ALA A 92 9.09 3.78 9.88
CA ALA A 92 7.79 4.22 9.39
C ALA A 92 7.26 3.34 8.25
N LEU A 93 8.12 2.91 7.31
CA LEU A 93 7.73 2.02 6.22
C LEU A 93 7.45 0.59 6.68
N GLN A 94 8.24 0.07 7.63
CA GLN A 94 7.96 -1.21 8.28
C GLN A 94 6.59 -1.18 8.95
N GLU A 95 6.28 -0.10 9.67
CA GLU A 95 4.98 0.09 10.32
C GLU A 95 3.82 0.20 9.32
N VAL A 96 4.04 0.84 8.15
CA VAL A 96 3.05 0.83 7.05
C VAL A 96 2.83 -0.59 6.51
N LEU A 97 3.90 -1.35 6.30
CA LEU A 97 3.82 -2.74 5.83
C LEU A 97 3.08 -3.64 6.82
N ILE A 98 3.40 -3.54 8.11
CA ILE A 98 2.74 -4.33 9.16
C ILE A 98 1.23 -4.02 9.15
N ARG A 99 0.84 -2.74 9.19
CA ARG A 99 -0.58 -2.35 9.14
C ARG A 99 -1.29 -2.82 7.88
N ALA A 100 -0.66 -2.67 6.71
CA ALA A 100 -1.25 -3.13 5.45
C ALA A 100 -1.47 -4.65 5.42
N ARG A 101 -0.57 -5.43 6.02
CA ARG A 101 -0.71 -6.89 6.16
C ARG A 101 -1.82 -7.28 7.14
N ASP A 102 -1.91 -6.59 8.26
CA ASP A 102 -2.98 -6.81 9.24
C ASP A 102 -4.36 -6.47 8.65
N ASP A 103 -4.46 -5.38 7.90
CA ASP A 103 -5.68 -4.97 7.18
C ASP A 103 -6.09 -6.02 6.14
N LEU A 104 -5.13 -6.53 5.37
CA LEU A 104 -5.37 -7.62 4.41
C LEU A 104 -5.83 -8.90 5.13
N ALA A 105 -5.13 -9.32 6.18
CA ALA A 105 -5.51 -10.50 6.95
C ALA A 105 -6.90 -10.36 7.60
N ALA A 106 -7.28 -9.15 8.02
CA ALA A 106 -8.63 -8.85 8.51
C ALA A 106 -9.67 -8.91 7.39
N ALA A 107 -9.33 -8.48 6.17
CA ALA A 107 -10.19 -8.61 4.99
C ALA A 107 -10.41 -10.09 4.60
N GLU A 108 -9.34 -10.88 4.56
CA GLU A 108 -9.39 -12.31 4.27
C GLU A 108 -10.23 -13.08 5.30
N ARG A 109 -10.12 -12.73 6.59
CA ARG A 109 -10.99 -13.29 7.65
C ARG A 109 -12.47 -12.99 7.42
N ARG A 110 -12.80 -11.76 7.01
CA ARG A 110 -14.19 -11.39 6.68
C ARG A 110 -14.69 -12.15 5.47
N GLU A 111 -13.86 -12.33 4.44
CA GLU A 111 -14.22 -13.11 3.26
C GLU A 111 -14.43 -14.59 3.61
N ALA A 112 -13.56 -15.19 4.42
CA ALA A 112 -13.72 -16.56 4.91
C ALA A 112 -15.03 -16.73 5.70
N ALA A 113 -15.36 -15.78 6.59
CA ALA A 113 -16.63 -15.78 7.31
C ALA A 113 -17.83 -15.70 6.36
N ASN A 114 -17.78 -14.85 5.33
CA ASN A 114 -18.83 -14.74 4.32
C ASN A 114 -19.03 -16.06 3.56
N GLU A 115 -17.96 -16.72 3.14
CA GLU A 115 -18.03 -18.04 2.51
C GLU A 115 -18.69 -19.08 3.43
N ILE A 116 -18.35 -19.09 4.72
CA ILE A 116 -18.96 -20.00 5.70
C ILE A 116 -20.46 -19.70 5.86
N ASN A 117 -20.84 -18.42 5.93
CA ASN A 117 -22.24 -18.01 5.98
C ASN A 117 -23.01 -18.49 4.74
N LEU A 118 -22.45 -18.34 3.54
CA LEU A 118 -23.07 -18.84 2.31
C LEU A 118 -23.28 -20.35 2.34
N LEU A 119 -22.32 -21.12 2.88
CA LEU A 119 -22.46 -22.57 3.05
C LEU A 119 -23.53 -22.95 4.07
N PHE A 120 -23.61 -22.20 5.18
CA PHE A 120 -24.64 -22.37 6.19
C PHE A 120 -26.03 -22.11 5.60
N GLU A 121 -26.25 -20.96 4.97
CA GLU A 121 -27.51 -20.59 4.31
C GLU A 121 -27.89 -21.60 3.21
N ALA A 122 -26.94 -21.99 2.36
CA ALA A 122 -27.17 -22.98 1.32
C ALA A 122 -27.53 -24.37 1.86
N SER A 123 -27.18 -24.69 3.11
CA SER A 123 -27.58 -25.96 3.73
C SER A 123 -29.06 -26.03 4.10
N GLY A 124 -29.69 -24.87 4.34
CA GLY A 124 -31.07 -24.77 4.84
C GLY A 124 -31.28 -25.34 6.26
N LEU A 125 -30.21 -25.68 6.98
CA LEU A 125 -30.27 -26.20 8.34
C LEU A 125 -30.36 -25.07 9.37
N ARG A 126 -30.87 -25.39 10.56
CA ARG A 126 -30.74 -24.49 11.71
C ARG A 126 -29.29 -24.48 12.22
N GLU A 127 -28.88 -23.43 12.93
CA GLU A 127 -27.51 -23.28 13.45
C GLU A 127 -27.04 -24.50 14.28
N ALA A 128 -27.87 -24.96 15.24
CA ALA A 128 -27.55 -26.13 16.05
C ALA A 128 -27.40 -27.44 15.23
N GLU A 129 -28.22 -27.60 14.18
CA GLU A 129 -28.16 -28.76 13.30
C GLU A 129 -26.90 -28.72 12.43
N PHE A 130 -26.54 -27.53 11.91
CA PHE A 130 -25.33 -27.35 11.13
C PHE A 130 -24.08 -27.59 11.98
N ALA A 131 -24.00 -27.00 13.17
CA ALA A 131 -22.91 -27.19 14.13
C ALA A 131 -22.69 -28.67 14.46
N SER A 132 -23.76 -29.38 14.82
CA SER A 132 -23.72 -30.82 15.10
C SER A 132 -23.20 -31.62 13.90
N ARG A 133 -23.63 -31.30 12.67
CA ARG A 133 -23.24 -32.01 11.44
C ARG A 133 -21.79 -31.79 11.04
N ILE A 134 -21.24 -30.62 11.31
CA ILE A 134 -19.82 -30.35 11.09
C ILE A 134 -18.96 -30.75 12.30
N GLY A 135 -19.58 -31.14 13.41
CA GLY A 135 -18.91 -31.69 14.60
C GLY A 135 -18.28 -30.63 15.50
N VAL A 136 -18.92 -29.46 15.62
CA VAL A 136 -18.47 -28.36 16.48
C VAL A 136 -19.60 -27.91 17.41
N SER A 137 -19.23 -27.16 18.45
CA SER A 137 -20.21 -26.54 19.34
C SER A 137 -20.93 -25.36 18.66
N GLY A 138 -22.09 -24.96 19.19
CA GLY A 138 -22.80 -23.77 18.71
C GLY A 138 -21.94 -22.50 18.81
N SER A 139 -21.26 -22.29 19.93
CA SER A 139 -20.37 -21.13 20.12
C SER A 139 -19.19 -21.13 19.15
N GLU A 140 -18.62 -22.29 18.83
CA GLU A 140 -17.56 -22.41 17.84
C GLU A 140 -18.06 -22.11 16.42
N LEU A 141 -19.28 -22.56 16.07
CA LEU A 141 -19.92 -22.16 14.81
C LEU A 141 -20.16 -20.65 14.78
N SER A 142 -20.69 -20.05 15.85
CA SER A 142 -20.89 -18.59 15.90
C SER A 142 -19.57 -17.83 15.74
N ALA A 143 -18.46 -18.33 16.30
CA ALA A 143 -17.13 -17.75 16.12
C ALA A 143 -16.63 -17.82 14.66
N TYR A 144 -16.92 -18.91 13.96
CA TYR A 144 -16.65 -19.05 12.52
C TYR A 144 -17.49 -18.08 11.69
N LEU A 145 -18.80 -17.99 11.96
CA LEU A 145 -19.72 -17.11 11.25
C LEU A 145 -19.38 -15.63 11.47
N ALA A 146 -18.85 -15.28 12.65
CA ALA A 146 -18.37 -13.94 12.97
C ALA A 146 -16.94 -13.65 12.46
N GLY A 147 -16.23 -14.64 11.88
CA GLY A 147 -14.84 -14.48 11.44
C GLY A 147 -13.83 -14.23 12.56
N SER A 148 -14.22 -14.50 13.80
CA SER A 148 -13.34 -14.37 14.98
C SER A 148 -12.37 -15.54 15.09
N THR A 149 -12.75 -16.70 14.56
CA THR A 149 -11.89 -17.87 14.43
C THR A 149 -11.88 -18.33 12.98
N ILE A 150 -10.70 -18.66 12.44
CA ILE A 150 -10.60 -19.23 11.10
C ILE A 150 -10.64 -20.76 11.22
N PRO A 151 -11.59 -21.45 10.56
CA PRO A 151 -11.61 -22.91 10.55
C PRO A 151 -10.44 -23.46 9.72
N SER A 152 -10.04 -24.69 10.00
CA SER A 152 -9.09 -25.40 9.13
C SER A 152 -9.67 -25.67 7.73
N VAL A 153 -8.79 -25.86 6.74
CA VAL A 153 -9.19 -26.24 5.38
C VAL A 153 -10.05 -27.50 5.37
N ALA A 154 -9.73 -28.50 6.21
CA ALA A 154 -10.50 -29.73 6.33
C ALA A 154 -11.93 -29.46 6.83
N MET A 155 -12.10 -28.50 7.75
CA MET A 155 -13.41 -28.08 8.26
C MET A 155 -14.25 -27.39 7.17
N LEU A 156 -13.65 -26.50 6.37
CA LEU A 156 -14.34 -25.89 5.22
C LEU A 156 -14.83 -26.94 4.21
N VAL A 157 -14.03 -27.96 3.93
CA VAL A 157 -14.44 -29.09 3.06
C VAL A 157 -15.64 -29.84 3.66
N ARG A 158 -15.66 -30.05 4.99
CA ARG A 158 -16.79 -30.67 5.69
C ARG A 158 -18.06 -29.82 5.58
N MET A 159 -17.97 -28.52 5.83
CA MET A 159 -19.07 -27.56 5.67
C MET A 159 -19.65 -27.61 4.25
N ARG A 160 -18.80 -27.59 3.20
CA ARG A 160 -19.23 -27.70 1.80
C ARG A 160 -19.98 -29.01 1.51
N ARG A 161 -19.53 -30.13 2.09
CA ARG A 161 -20.22 -31.43 1.94
C ARG A 161 -21.59 -31.42 2.61
N VAL A 162 -21.70 -30.83 3.81
CA VAL A 162 -22.97 -30.66 4.53
C VAL A 162 -23.92 -29.78 3.71
N ALA A 163 -23.47 -28.60 3.27
CA ALA A 163 -24.26 -27.69 2.44
C ALA A 163 -24.83 -28.37 1.19
N ARG A 164 -23.98 -29.09 0.44
CA ARG A 164 -24.43 -29.82 -0.77
C ARG A 164 -25.40 -30.97 -0.47
N ARG A 165 -25.26 -31.62 0.68
CA ARG A 165 -26.11 -32.74 1.08
C ARG A 165 -27.52 -32.29 1.46
N PHE A 166 -27.65 -31.14 2.14
CA PHE A 166 -28.95 -30.65 2.66
C PHE A 166 -29.59 -29.55 1.79
N GLY A 167 -28.80 -28.79 1.03
CA GLY A 167 -29.28 -27.73 0.15
C GLY A 167 -30.11 -28.19 -1.06
N ARG A 168 -30.14 -29.50 -1.35
CA ARG A 168 -30.94 -30.07 -2.45
C ARG A 168 -32.39 -30.37 -2.08
N THR A 169 -32.78 -30.20 -0.82
CA THR A 169 -34.12 -30.54 -0.31
C THR A 169 -34.92 -29.29 0.05
N ARG A 170 -35.32 -28.51 -0.95
CA ARG A 170 -36.55 -27.72 -0.84
C ARG A 170 -37.48 -28.07 -2.00
N PRO A 171 -38.56 -28.84 -1.77
CA PRO A 171 -39.67 -28.86 -2.71
C PRO A 171 -40.18 -27.42 -2.79
N ARG A 172 -40.28 -26.88 -4.01
CA ARG A 172 -41.03 -25.65 -4.25
C ARG A 172 -42.49 -26.00 -3.99
N GLY A 173 -42.99 -25.60 -2.82
CA GLY A 173 -44.42 -25.43 -2.60
C GLY A 173 -44.87 -24.12 -3.22
#